data_AF-A0A974PJH7-F1
#
_entry.id   AF-A0A974PJH7-F1
#
_cell.length_a   1.000
_cell.length_b   1.000
_cell.length_c   1.000
_cell.angle_alpha   90.00
_cell.angle_beta   90.00
_cell.angle_gamma   90.00
#
_symmetry.space_group_name_H-M   'P 1'
#
loop_
_entity.id
_entity.type
_entity.pdbx_description
1 polymer ?
#
loop_
_entity_poly.entity_id
_entity_poly.type
_entity_poly.pdbx_seq_one_letter_code
_entity_poly.pdbx_strand_id
1 'polypeptide(L)'
;MSNDSLIKELDFVLTHPSCNVEHLERFYNDYLYINKTVPLFEIVTYMRKRRPELLKVWSIENKVVGRLLGEMESLNDESKINKQQEIEIVINISFLRETSVKTYVYTWETKLDSSLIDQIFKEQKFKIVCSEVSNLIVTGIKHEKMGSYTLYLKKRER
;
A
#
# COMPACT_ATOMS: atom_id res chain seq x y z
N MET A 1 0.25 17.59 -27.48
CA MET A 1 -0.63 16.53 -27.99
C MET A 1 -1.40 15.98 -26.81
N SER A 2 -2.72 15.88 -26.90
CA SER A 2 -3.58 15.39 -25.82
C SER A 2 -3.30 13.91 -25.53
N ASN A 3 -3.26 13.51 -24.26
CA ASN A 3 -3.00 12.13 -23.80
C ASN A 3 -3.88 11.07 -24.50
N ASP A 4 -5.07 11.47 -24.98
CA ASP A 4 -5.97 10.63 -25.78
C ASP A 4 -5.37 10.12 -27.10
N SER A 5 -4.44 10.86 -27.74
CA SER A 5 -3.77 10.38 -28.97
C SER A 5 -2.81 9.24 -28.68
N LEU A 6 -2.02 9.39 -27.60
CA LEU A 6 -1.06 8.38 -27.17
C LEU A 6 -1.77 7.06 -26.79
N ILE A 7 -2.88 7.14 -26.04
CA ILE A 7 -3.61 5.93 -25.66
C ILE A 7 -4.23 5.23 -26.87
N LYS A 8 -4.70 5.98 -27.87
CA LYS A 8 -5.22 5.39 -29.12
C LYS A 8 -4.13 4.72 -29.95
N GLU A 9 -2.96 5.35 -30.07
CA GLU A 9 -1.82 4.77 -30.77
C GLU A 9 -1.28 3.53 -30.05
N LEU A 10 -1.20 3.59 -28.71
CA LEU A 10 -0.85 2.45 -27.89
C LEU A 10 -1.86 1.31 -28.04
N ASP A 11 -3.17 1.61 -28.06
CA ASP A 11 -4.21 0.60 -28.27
C ASP A 11 -4.06 -0.08 -29.64
N PHE A 12 -3.76 0.70 -30.69
CA PHE A 12 -3.47 0.16 -32.02
C PHE A 12 -2.29 -0.82 -31.98
N VAL A 13 -1.16 -0.44 -31.38
CA VAL A 13 0.01 -1.33 -31.24
C VAL A 13 -0.32 -2.58 -30.45
N LEU A 14 -1.06 -2.45 -29.34
CA LEU A 14 -1.44 -3.57 -28.47
C LEU A 14 -2.48 -4.51 -29.10
N THR A 15 -3.27 -4.06 -30.08
CA THR A 15 -4.23 -4.94 -30.77
C THR A 15 -3.57 -5.85 -31.80
N HIS A 16 -2.35 -5.56 -32.23
CA HIS A 16 -1.65 -6.40 -33.20
C HIS A 16 -1.35 -7.81 -32.62
N PRO A 17 -1.66 -8.91 -33.33
CA PRO A 17 -1.48 -10.26 -32.81
C PRO A 17 -0.01 -10.62 -32.55
N SER A 18 0.92 -10.05 -33.32
CA SER A 18 2.37 -10.24 -33.16
C SER A 18 3.04 -9.22 -32.23
N CYS A 19 2.26 -8.40 -31.52
CA CYS A 19 2.82 -7.42 -30.59
C CYS A 19 3.61 -8.12 -29.48
N ASN A 20 4.88 -7.76 -29.32
CA ASN A 20 5.79 -8.27 -28.29
C ASN A 20 6.48 -7.08 -27.58
N VAL A 21 7.33 -7.38 -26.61
CA VAL A 21 8.01 -6.33 -25.81
C VAL A 21 8.89 -5.43 -26.66
N GLU A 22 9.58 -5.94 -27.68
CA GLU A 22 10.42 -5.13 -28.57
C GLU A 22 9.61 -4.07 -29.31
N HIS A 23 8.40 -4.40 -29.77
CA HIS A 23 7.50 -3.44 -30.41
C HIS A 23 7.02 -2.36 -29.44
N LEU A 24 6.80 -2.71 -28.16
CA LEU A 24 6.42 -1.76 -27.12
C LEU A 24 7.56 -0.83 -26.71
N GLU A 25 8.76 -1.38 -26.56
CA GLU A 25 9.98 -0.60 -26.34
C GLU A 25 10.20 0.36 -27.49
N ARG A 26 10.02 -0.09 -28.73
CA ARG A 26 10.14 0.78 -29.90
C ARG A 26 9.12 1.91 -29.86
N PHE A 27 7.84 1.60 -29.62
CA PHE A 27 6.79 2.61 -29.45
C PHE A 27 7.13 3.63 -28.35
N TYR A 28 7.58 3.14 -27.19
CA TYR A 28 7.97 3.99 -26.06
C TYR A 28 9.15 4.91 -26.40
N ASN A 29 10.19 4.38 -27.04
CA ASN A 29 11.38 5.14 -27.42
C ASN A 29 11.11 6.12 -28.56
N ASP A 30 10.28 5.75 -29.54
CA ASP A 30 9.84 6.65 -30.62
C ASP A 30 9.02 7.80 -30.04
N TYR A 31 8.15 7.52 -29.06
CA TYR A 31 7.36 8.56 -28.40
C TYR A 31 8.22 9.48 -27.51
N LEU A 32 9.26 8.95 -26.84
CA LEU A 32 10.31 9.73 -26.15
C LEU A 32 11.13 10.60 -27.10
N TYR A 33 11.35 10.14 -28.32
CA TYR A 33 12.10 10.91 -29.32
C TYR A 33 11.30 12.11 -29.82
N ILE A 34 9.99 11.92 -30.02
CA ILE A 34 9.07 12.96 -30.51
C ILE A 34 8.70 13.94 -29.38
N ASN A 35 8.53 13.45 -28.15
CA ASN A 35 8.05 14.23 -27.00
C ASN A 35 9.09 14.29 -25.88
N LYS A 36 9.28 15.46 -25.28
CA LYS A 36 10.21 15.65 -24.14
C LYS A 36 9.91 14.76 -22.93
N THR A 37 8.67 14.29 -22.80
CA THR A 37 8.23 13.43 -21.71
C THR A 37 7.20 12.42 -22.23
N VAL A 38 7.18 11.23 -21.62
CA VAL A 38 6.21 10.18 -21.90
C VAL A 38 5.41 9.89 -20.64
N PRO A 39 4.07 9.89 -20.70
CA PRO A 39 3.22 9.58 -19.56
C PRO A 39 3.24 8.08 -19.25
N LEU A 40 4.37 7.57 -18.76
CA LEU A 40 4.60 6.14 -18.51
C LEU A 40 3.55 5.54 -17.56
N PHE A 41 3.09 6.32 -16.58
CA PHE A 41 2.01 5.93 -15.68
C PHE A 41 0.70 5.61 -16.42
N GLU A 42 0.35 6.39 -17.44
CA GLU A 42 -0.86 6.17 -18.23
C GLU A 42 -0.72 4.94 -19.12
N ILE A 43 0.46 4.75 -19.76
CA ILE A 43 0.79 3.58 -20.58
C ILE A 43 0.66 2.30 -19.74
N VAL A 44 1.32 2.26 -18.58
CA VAL A 44 1.32 1.09 -17.69
C VAL A 44 -0.10 0.82 -17.16
N THR A 45 -0.84 1.87 -16.78
CA THR A 45 -2.24 1.73 -16.33
C THR A 45 -3.14 1.15 -17.42
N TYR A 46 -2.97 1.60 -18.66
CA TYR A 46 -3.74 1.14 -19.81
C TYR A 46 -3.42 -0.31 -20.15
N MET A 47 -2.13 -0.65 -20.26
CA MET A 47 -1.66 -2.00 -20.54
C MET A 47 -2.12 -3.01 -19.49
N ARG A 48 -2.13 -2.63 -18.21
CA ARG A 48 -2.62 -3.49 -17.13
C ARG A 48 -4.07 -3.96 -17.35
N LYS A 49 -4.89 -3.14 -18.01
CA LYS A 49 -6.30 -3.47 -18.31
C LYS A 49 -6.46 -4.26 -19.61
N ARG A 50 -5.58 -4.06 -20.59
CA ARG A 50 -5.72 -4.60 -21.95
C ARG A 50 -4.89 -5.85 -22.23
N ARG A 51 -3.61 -5.85 -21.82
CA ARG A 51 -2.64 -6.95 -22.02
C ARG A 51 -1.69 -7.09 -20.82
N PRO A 52 -2.21 -7.51 -19.65
CA PRO A 52 -1.42 -7.65 -18.42
C PRO A 52 -0.26 -8.65 -18.57
N GLU A 53 -0.44 -9.70 -19.37
CA GLU A 53 0.60 -10.68 -19.67
C GLU A 53 1.83 -10.05 -20.34
N LEU A 54 1.60 -9.13 -21.29
CA LEU A 54 2.66 -8.44 -22.02
C LEU A 54 3.36 -7.40 -21.14
N LEU A 55 2.59 -6.71 -20.29
CA LEU A 55 3.13 -5.79 -19.28
C LEU A 55 4.05 -6.51 -18.29
N LYS A 56 3.71 -7.73 -17.89
CA LYS A 56 4.55 -8.54 -16.99
C LYS A 56 5.89 -8.85 -17.62
N VAL A 57 5.92 -9.27 -18.88
CA VAL A 57 7.18 -9.54 -19.60
C VAL A 57 7.98 -8.23 -19.75
N TRP A 58 7.32 -7.15 -20.15
CA TRP A 58 7.96 -5.85 -20.29
C TRP A 58 8.56 -5.32 -18.98
N SER A 59 7.89 -5.53 -17.86
CA SER A 59 8.37 -5.12 -16.53
C SER A 59 9.65 -5.85 -16.08
N ILE A 60 9.88 -7.07 -16.59
CA ILE A 60 11.10 -7.86 -16.32
C ILE A 60 12.26 -7.32 -17.16
N GLU A 61 12.00 -6.95 -18.42
CA GLU A 61 13.00 -6.46 -19.36
C GLU A 61 13.33 -4.97 -19.13
N ASN A 62 12.36 -4.15 -18.72
CA ASN A 62 12.52 -2.73 -18.46
C ASN A 62 12.41 -2.40 -16.97
N LYS A 63 13.56 -2.10 -16.34
CA LYS A 63 13.66 -1.76 -14.90
C LYS A 63 12.88 -0.51 -14.48
N VAL A 64 12.60 0.42 -15.40
CA VAL A 64 11.80 1.62 -15.09
C VAL A 64 10.32 1.23 -15.00
N VAL A 65 9.84 0.45 -15.97
CA VAL A 65 8.48 -0.10 -15.97
C VAL A 65 8.27 -1.03 -14.78
N GLY A 66 9.24 -1.90 -14.47
CA GLY A 66 9.18 -2.78 -13.30
C GLY A 66 9.09 -2.03 -11.97
N ARG A 67 9.89 -0.97 -11.78
CA ARG A 67 9.78 -0.12 -10.58
C ARG A 67 8.43 0.59 -10.51
N LEU A 68 7.96 1.17 -11.61
CA LEU A 68 6.67 1.86 -11.66
C LEU A 68 5.51 0.89 -11.40
N LEU A 69 5.58 -0.33 -11.92
CA LEU A 69 4.59 -1.37 -11.68
C LEU A 69 4.60 -1.79 -10.20
N GLY A 70 5.77 -1.97 -9.59
CA GLY A 70 5.90 -2.24 -8.16
C GLY A 70 5.38 -1.09 -7.28
N GLU A 71 5.64 0.16 -7.66
CA GLU A 71 5.07 1.34 -6.99
C GLU A 71 3.54 1.37 -7.14
N MET A 72 3.00 1.13 -8.34
CA MET A 72 1.56 1.03 -8.57
C MET A 72 0.91 -0.14 -7.86
N GLU A 73 1.60 -1.28 -7.74
CA GLU A 73 1.15 -2.46 -7.01
C GLU A 73 1.19 -2.20 -5.51
N SER A 74 2.20 -1.50 -5.00
CA SER A 74 2.23 -1.05 -3.61
C SER A 74 1.08 -0.07 -3.29
N LEU A 75 0.75 0.84 -4.22
CA LEU A 75 -0.42 1.73 -4.13
C LEU A 75 -1.75 0.96 -4.30
N ASN A 76 -1.75 -0.14 -5.05
CA ASN A 76 -2.91 -1.02 -5.20
C ASN A 76 -3.08 -2.00 -4.03
N ASP A 77 -1.99 -2.37 -3.35
CA ASP A 77 -2.00 -3.09 -2.10
C ASP A 77 -2.41 -2.15 -0.97
N GLU A 78 -2.06 -0.87 -1.00
CA GLU A 78 -2.68 0.15 -0.13
C GLU A 78 -4.21 0.24 -0.35
N SER A 79 -4.71 0.00 -1.58
CA SER A 79 -6.16 -0.05 -1.85
C SER A 79 -6.82 -1.41 -1.66
N LYS A 80 -6.06 -2.52 -1.60
CA LYS A 80 -6.57 -3.83 -1.11
C LYS A 80 -6.45 -4.01 0.41
N ILE A 81 -5.54 -3.30 1.07
CA ILE A 81 -5.46 -3.14 2.53
C ILE A 81 -6.53 -2.15 3.04
N ASN A 82 -7.21 -1.43 2.14
CA ASN A 82 -8.38 -0.60 2.46
C ASN A 82 -9.72 -1.36 2.60
N LYS A 83 -9.72 -2.69 2.59
CA LYS A 83 -10.78 -3.42 3.30
C LYS A 83 -10.42 -3.51 4.79
N GLN A 84 -10.74 -2.45 5.52
CA GLN A 84 -11.07 -2.46 6.96
C GLN A 84 -10.45 -3.60 7.78
N GLN A 85 -9.13 -3.62 7.94
CA GLN A 85 -8.53 -4.32 9.08
C GLN A 85 -8.23 -3.27 10.13
N GLU A 86 -9.28 -2.72 10.73
CA GLU A 86 -9.12 -2.21 12.10
C GLU A 86 -8.72 -3.41 12.94
N ILE A 87 -7.58 -3.33 13.61
CA ILE A 87 -7.22 -4.36 14.58
C ILE A 87 -8.00 -4.04 15.85
N GLU A 88 -9.01 -4.86 16.10
CA GLU A 88 -9.72 -4.83 17.37
C GLU A 88 -8.90 -5.56 18.44
N ILE A 89 -8.48 -4.82 19.47
CA ILE A 89 -7.80 -5.36 20.63
C ILE A 89 -8.77 -5.26 21.80
N VAL A 90 -9.27 -6.42 22.22
CA VAL A 90 -10.15 -6.53 23.39
C VAL A 90 -9.27 -6.64 24.64
N ILE A 91 -9.38 -5.66 25.53
CA ILE A 91 -8.55 -5.55 26.74
C ILE A 91 -9.44 -5.65 27.96
N ASN A 92 -9.12 -6.57 28.87
CA ASN A 92 -9.69 -6.60 30.22
C ASN A 92 -8.87 -5.67 31.14
N ILE A 93 -9.56 -4.88 31.98
CA ILE A 93 -8.94 -3.87 32.86
C ILE A 93 -7.85 -4.44 33.77
N SER A 94 -7.96 -5.72 34.12
CA SER A 94 -7.01 -6.39 35.00
C SER A 94 -5.59 -6.43 34.43
N PHE A 95 -5.46 -6.27 33.11
CA PHE A 95 -4.19 -6.23 32.38
C PHE A 95 -3.74 -4.81 32.04
N LEU A 96 -4.53 -3.78 32.37
CA LEU A 96 -4.17 -2.38 32.20
C LEU A 96 -3.40 -1.91 33.44
N ARG A 97 -2.17 -1.44 33.22
CA ARG A 97 -1.41 -0.73 34.26
C ARG A 97 -1.54 0.76 34.02
N GLU A 98 -2.21 1.46 34.91
CA GLU A 98 -2.24 2.93 34.89
C GLU A 98 -0.89 3.48 35.35
N THR A 99 -0.36 4.43 34.59
CA THR A 99 0.85 5.17 34.96
C THR A 99 0.48 6.49 35.63
N SER A 100 1.45 7.12 36.29
CA SER A 100 1.32 8.43 36.92
C SER A 100 0.86 9.56 35.99
N VAL A 101 0.89 9.36 34.67
CA VAL A 101 0.58 10.38 33.64
C VAL A 101 -0.78 10.13 32.97
N LYS A 102 -1.70 9.41 33.63
CA LYS A 102 -3.04 9.05 33.07
C LYS A 102 -2.96 8.31 31.73
N THR A 103 -1.87 7.58 31.50
CA THR A 103 -1.73 6.64 30.38
C THR A 103 -1.82 5.22 30.91
N TYR A 104 -2.38 4.33 30.12
CA TYR A 104 -2.43 2.90 30.43
C TYR A 104 -1.41 2.16 29.58
N VAL A 105 -0.81 1.12 30.16
CA VAL A 105 0.12 0.24 29.46
C VAL A 105 -0.50 -1.14 29.35
N TYR A 106 -0.47 -1.69 28.15
CA TYR A 106 -0.96 -3.04 27.85
C TYR A 106 0.07 -3.81 27.02
N THR A 107 0.40 -5.03 27.44
CA THR A 107 1.24 -5.93 26.64
C THR A 107 0.33 -6.74 25.71
N TRP A 108 0.54 -6.55 24.42
CA TRP A 108 -0.19 -7.20 23.35
C TRP A 108 0.70 -8.22 22.64
N GLU A 109 0.25 -9.48 22.61
CA GLU A 109 0.92 -10.55 21.87
C GLU A 109 0.19 -10.80 20.55
N THR A 110 0.95 -10.87 19.47
CA THR A 110 0.42 -11.02 18.12
C THR A 110 1.35 -11.83 17.24
N LYS A 111 0.77 -12.55 16.29
CA LYS A 111 1.50 -13.27 15.22
C LYS A 111 1.65 -12.41 13.95
N LEU A 112 1.19 -11.17 14.00
CA LEU A 112 1.28 -10.26 12.87
C LEU A 112 2.73 -9.84 12.62
N ASP A 113 3.05 -9.64 11.34
CA ASP A 113 4.35 -9.14 10.93
C ASP A 113 4.59 -7.72 11.47
N SER A 114 5.84 -7.42 11.85
CA SER A 114 6.20 -6.10 12.39
C SER A 114 5.92 -4.97 11.40
N SER A 115 6.09 -5.22 10.09
CA SER A 115 5.85 -4.23 9.04
C SER A 115 4.38 -3.83 8.97
N LEU A 116 3.47 -4.79 9.19
CA LEU A 116 2.03 -4.53 9.25
C LEU A 116 1.66 -3.74 10.51
N ILE A 117 2.28 -4.03 11.65
CA ILE A 117 1.99 -3.34 12.91
C ILE A 117 2.39 -1.87 12.84
N ASP A 118 3.56 -1.57 12.27
CA ASP A 118 4.03 -0.20 12.08
C ASP A 118 3.10 0.58 11.14
N GLN A 119 2.62 -0.06 10.06
CA GLN A 119 1.66 0.55 9.15
C GLN A 119 0.33 0.86 9.86
N ILE A 120 -0.21 -0.10 10.61
CA ILE A 120 -1.49 0.05 11.33
C ILE A 120 -1.38 1.14 12.41
N PHE A 121 -0.22 1.27 13.06
CA PHE A 121 0.03 2.37 14.00
C PHE A 121 0.06 3.74 13.33
N LYS A 122 0.80 3.87 12.22
CA LYS A 122 0.87 5.12 11.44
C LYS A 122 -0.50 5.56 10.94
N GLU A 123 -1.32 4.60 10.53
CA GLU A 123 -2.69 4.85 10.04
C GLU A 123 -3.73 4.98 11.17
N GLN A 124 -3.34 4.86 12.44
CA GLN A 124 -4.21 4.91 13.62
C GLN A 124 -5.39 3.92 13.56
N LYS A 125 -5.18 2.74 12.97
CA LYS A 125 -6.21 1.70 12.75
C LYS A 125 -6.37 0.72 13.93
N PHE A 126 -5.91 1.08 15.12
CA PHE A 126 -6.15 0.30 16.34
C PHE A 126 -7.48 0.67 16.97
N LYS A 127 -8.35 -0.33 17.11
CA LYS A 127 -9.60 -0.20 17.85
C LYS A 127 -9.46 -0.90 19.20
N ILE A 128 -9.37 -0.13 20.27
CA ILE A 128 -9.25 -0.66 21.62
C ILE A 128 -10.64 -0.78 22.24
N VAL A 129 -11.04 -2.01 22.59
CA VAL A 129 -12.31 -2.29 23.24
C VAL A 129 -12.05 -2.73 24.67
N CYS A 130 -12.45 -1.91 25.63
CA CYS A 130 -12.41 -2.24 27.06
C CYS A 130 -13.80 -1.98 27.65
N SER A 131 -14.34 -2.96 28.38
CA SER A 131 -15.69 -2.90 28.95
C SER A 131 -15.87 -1.79 29.99
N GLU A 132 -14.80 -1.44 30.71
CA GLU A 132 -14.84 -0.49 31.82
C GLU A 132 -14.32 0.90 31.44
N VAL A 133 -13.54 0.99 30.36
CA VAL A 133 -12.94 2.25 29.90
C VAL A 133 -13.27 2.46 28.43
N SER A 134 -14.24 3.33 28.17
CA SER A 134 -14.58 3.75 26.81
C SER A 134 -13.52 4.71 26.24
N ASN A 135 -13.35 4.66 24.91
CA ASN A 135 -12.55 5.63 24.13
C ASN A 135 -11.04 5.62 24.43
N LEU A 136 -10.44 4.44 24.54
CA LEU A 136 -8.99 4.30 24.56
C LEU A 136 -8.41 4.43 23.14
N ILE A 137 -7.34 5.20 23.01
CA ILE A 137 -6.55 5.33 21.78
C ILE A 137 -5.12 4.88 22.03
N VAL A 138 -4.50 4.26 21.03
CA VAL A 138 -3.07 3.91 21.08
C VAL A 138 -2.27 5.17 20.77
N THR A 139 -1.47 5.63 21.73
CA THR A 139 -0.59 6.79 21.60
C THR A 139 0.86 6.40 21.31
N GLY A 140 1.23 5.15 21.53
CA GLY A 140 2.57 4.64 21.27
C GLY A 140 2.62 3.12 21.26
N ILE A 141 3.62 2.58 20.56
CA ILE A 141 3.91 1.15 20.51
C ILE A 141 5.41 0.96 20.73
N LYS A 142 5.78 -0.01 21.56
CA LYS A 142 7.16 -0.44 21.76
C LYS A 142 7.25 -1.94 21.51
N HIS A 143 8.10 -2.34 20.58
CA HIS A 143 8.42 -3.75 20.38
C HIS A 143 9.31 -4.23 21.54
N GLU A 144 8.89 -5.30 22.22
CA GLU A 144 9.68 -5.89 23.31
C GLU A 144 10.48 -7.09 22.78
N LYS A 145 9.79 -8.06 22.17
CA LYS A 145 10.33 -9.32 21.66
C LYS A 145 9.47 -9.81 20.51
N MET A 146 9.95 -10.83 19.78
CA MET A 146 9.24 -11.38 18.63
C MET A 146 7.78 -11.73 18.98
N GLY A 147 6.84 -11.04 18.33
CA GLY A 147 5.40 -11.19 18.55
C GLY A 147 4.84 -10.55 19.83
N SER A 148 5.59 -9.69 20.51
CA SER A 148 5.18 -9.04 21.76
C SER A 148 5.45 -7.53 21.72
N TYR A 149 4.38 -6.76 21.92
CA TYR A 149 4.38 -5.30 21.82
C TYR A 149 3.76 -4.68 23.07
N THR A 150 4.38 -3.61 23.58
CA THR A 150 3.81 -2.76 24.62
C THR A 150 3.03 -1.63 23.96
N LEU A 151 1.71 -1.59 24.16
CA LEU A 151 0.82 -0.52 23.74
C LEU A 151 0.67 0.51 24.86
N TYR A 152 0.92 1.77 24.52
CA TYR A 152 0.64 2.91 25.37
C TYR A 152 -0.73 3.47 24.97
N LEU A 153 -1.66 3.50 25.90
CA LEU A 153 -3.03 3.89 25.67
C LEU A 153 -3.36 5.17 26.45
N LYS A 154 -4.18 6.04 25.88
CA LYS A 154 -4.73 7.20 26.58
C LYS A 154 -6.24 7.27 26.35
N LYS A 155 -6.99 7.80 27.31
CA LYS A 155 -8.39 8.18 27.05
C LYS A 155 -8.39 9.35 26.07
N ARG A 156 -9.22 9.24 25.02
CA ARG A 156 -9.50 10.35 24.12
C ARG A 156 -10.33 11.37 24.90
N GLU A 157 -9.74 12.53 25.17
CA GLU A 157 -10.49 13.69 25.69
C GLU A 157 -11.46 14.14 24.59
N ARG A 158 -12.75 14.25 24.93
CA ARG A 158 -13.80 14.75 24.04
C ARG A 158 -13.79 16.26 24.01
#